data_AF-R7S821-F1
#
_entry.id   AF-R7S821-F1
#
_cell.length_a   1.000
_cell.length_b   1.000
_cell.length_c   1.000
_cell.angle_alpha   90.00
_cell.angle_beta   90.00
_cell.angle_gamma   90.00
#
_symmetry.space_group_name_H-M   'P 1'
#
loop_
_entity.id
_entity.type
_entity.pdbx_description
1 polymer ?
#
loop_
_entity_poly.entity_id
_entity_poly.type
_entity_poly.pdbx_seq_one_letter_code
_entity_poly.pdbx_strand_id
1 'polypeptide(L)'
;MLCCARSTDGRDVVIRVLSAGPEGLDHLEVLQYMSRGATSQATPNHAVPLFELLELEDITFGVFPRIGRTMALAYGFRAENSVGDVIDMVLQCLEALAFLHSIRVAHRDAFLDNFLVQWFPESLAPRQLTISRPRVFLNDFETAVHFKEDVPPHARTCVGLPLCPTFATQERYFRRVPQEVLSGRPYDPFKLDVWQFGTSLSDFKTSIREIDDILVSMTEVNPAIRVSAYDALKSLAKVVSSMPPDSLNIAPIVIDAPITNA
;
A
#
# COMPACT_ATOMS: atom_id res chain seq x y z
N MET A 1 16.21 5.22 -9.95
CA MET A 1 17.44 4.65 -9.33
C MET A 1 17.28 4.69 -7.82
N LEU A 2 17.61 3.59 -7.12
CA LEU A 2 17.51 3.49 -5.66
C LEU A 2 18.92 3.24 -5.10
N CYS A 3 19.41 4.14 -4.25
CA CYS A 3 20.75 4.05 -3.67
C CYS A 3 20.65 3.90 -2.15
N CYS A 4 21.28 2.86 -1.59
CA CYS A 4 21.40 2.73 -0.14
C CYS A 4 22.58 3.56 0.36
N ALA A 5 22.38 4.34 1.41
CA ALA A 5 23.42 5.11 2.07
C ALA A 5 23.27 5.05 3.59
N ARG A 6 24.28 5.55 4.29
CA ARG A 6 24.21 5.82 5.73
C ARG A 6 24.45 7.30 5.94
N SER A 7 23.53 7.95 6.64
CA SER A 7 23.63 9.36 7.00
C SER A 7 24.71 9.58 8.07
N THR A 8 25.14 10.83 8.23
CA THR A 8 26.20 11.22 9.18
C THR A 8 25.84 10.97 10.64
N ASP A 9 24.55 10.90 10.98
CA ASP A 9 24.05 10.54 12.30
C ASP A 9 23.79 9.03 12.48
N GLY A 10 24.19 8.21 11.51
CA GLY A 10 24.17 6.76 11.59
C GLY A 10 22.87 6.09 11.15
N ARG A 11 21.87 6.83 10.63
CA ARG A 11 20.65 6.23 10.08
C ARG A 11 20.90 5.62 8.70
N ASP A 12 20.44 4.39 8.49
CA ASP A 12 20.39 3.77 7.16
C ASP A 12 19.26 4.39 6.34
N VAL A 13 19.60 4.90 5.17
CA VAL A 13 18.69 5.65 4.29
C VAL A 13 18.70 5.10 2.88
N VAL A 14 17.64 5.43 2.16
CA VAL A 14 17.46 5.18 0.74
C VAL A 14 17.31 6.53 0.04
N ILE A 15 18.09 6.74 -1.01
CA ILE A 15 18.00 7.93 -1.86
C ILE A 15 17.34 7.53 -3.18
N ARG A 16 16.28 8.24 -3.56
CA ARG A 16 15.50 8.02 -4.79
C ARG A 16 15.35 9.34 -5.54
N VAL A 17 15.42 9.28 -6.88
CA VAL A 17 15.03 10.40 -7.75
C VAL A 17 13.52 10.60 -7.67
N LEU A 18 13.08 11.83 -7.37
CA LEU A 18 11.67 12.20 -7.32
C LEU A 18 11.22 12.96 -8.57
N SER A 19 12.09 13.81 -9.11
CA SER A 19 11.85 14.53 -10.36
C SER A 19 13.14 14.77 -11.12
N ALA A 20 13.01 14.89 -12.44
CA ALA A 20 14.06 15.32 -13.36
C ALA A 20 13.44 16.29 -14.38
N GLY A 21 13.80 17.57 -14.29
CA GLY A 21 13.14 18.64 -15.03
C GLY A 21 11.63 18.68 -14.75
N PRO A 22 10.76 18.67 -15.78
CA PRO A 22 9.30 18.69 -15.58
C PRO A 22 8.72 17.32 -15.18
N GLU A 23 9.47 16.23 -15.30
CA GLU A 23 8.97 14.89 -14.98
C GLU A 23 8.98 14.65 -13.46
N GLY A 24 7.89 14.09 -12.92
CA GLY A 24 7.80 13.71 -11.50
C GLY A 24 7.37 14.84 -10.54
N LEU A 25 7.03 16.03 -11.05
CA LEU A 25 6.59 17.14 -10.19
C LEU A 25 5.28 16.84 -9.43
N ASP A 26 4.32 16.18 -10.08
CA ASP A 26 3.06 15.79 -9.43
C ASP A 26 3.30 14.81 -8.27
N HIS A 27 4.19 13.84 -8.48
CA HIS A 27 4.64 12.89 -7.46
C HIS A 27 5.29 13.61 -6.27
N LEU A 28 6.21 14.54 -6.56
CA LEU A 28 6.91 15.33 -5.56
C LEU A 28 5.93 16.20 -4.75
N GLU A 29 4.91 16.80 -5.38
CA GLU A 29 3.87 17.57 -4.68
C GLU A 29 3.08 16.69 -3.70
N VAL A 30 2.61 15.52 -4.15
CA VAL A 30 1.87 14.57 -3.29
C VAL A 30 2.74 14.10 -2.12
N LEU A 31 3.99 13.70 -2.38
CA LEU A 31 4.90 13.25 -1.33
C LEU A 31 5.20 14.34 -0.30
N GLN A 32 5.41 15.59 -0.75
CA GLN A 32 5.62 16.71 0.18
C GLN A 32 4.37 16.99 1.00
N TYR A 33 3.19 16.98 0.38
CA TYR A 33 1.92 17.13 1.09
C TYR A 33 1.77 16.07 2.19
N MET A 34 2.04 14.80 1.86
CA MET A 34 1.92 13.67 2.78
C MET A 34 3.00 13.66 3.86
N SER A 35 4.25 13.95 3.51
CA SER A 35 5.40 13.66 4.39
C SER A 35 5.94 14.89 5.12
N ARG A 36 5.61 16.09 4.64
CA ARG A 36 6.09 17.37 5.18
C ARG A 36 4.98 18.39 5.41
N GLY A 37 3.79 18.18 4.83
CA GLY A 37 2.65 19.07 4.96
C GLY A 37 1.88 18.94 6.27
N ALA A 38 0.68 19.53 6.31
CA ALA A 38 -0.19 19.56 7.49
C ALA A 38 -0.62 18.17 7.98
N THR A 39 -0.57 17.17 7.12
CA THR A 39 -0.96 15.78 7.40
C THR A 39 0.22 14.89 7.80
N SER A 40 1.46 15.40 7.77
CA SER A 40 2.68 14.63 8.05
C SER A 40 2.72 14.00 9.44
N GLN A 41 2.09 14.66 10.42
CA GLN A 41 2.03 14.21 11.82
C GLN A 41 0.72 13.47 12.15
N ALA A 42 -0.17 13.28 11.18
CA ALA A 42 -1.42 12.58 11.43
C ALA A 42 -1.11 11.11 11.77
N THR A 43 -1.65 10.62 12.88
CA THR A 43 -1.48 9.22 13.32
C THR A 43 -1.79 8.18 12.22
N PRO A 44 -2.88 8.30 11.43
CA PRO A 44 -3.19 7.34 10.38
C PRO A 44 -2.38 7.57 9.08
N ASN A 45 -1.40 8.50 9.08
CA ASN A 45 -0.52 8.69 7.95
C ASN A 45 0.57 7.60 7.93
N HIS A 46 0.44 6.70 6.97
CA HIS A 46 1.42 5.65 6.71
C HIS A 46 2.36 5.97 5.56
N ALA A 47 2.31 7.15 4.94
CA ALA A 47 3.27 7.50 3.89
C ALA A 47 4.71 7.40 4.42
N VAL A 48 5.61 6.88 3.57
CA VAL A 48 7.03 6.79 3.92
C VAL A 48 7.59 8.18 4.29
N PRO A 49 8.26 8.34 5.45
CA PRO A 49 8.79 9.64 5.85
C PRO A 49 9.85 10.16 4.88
N LEU A 50 9.72 11.42 4.45
CA LEU A 50 10.70 12.12 3.62
C LEU A 50 11.65 12.95 4.50
N PHE A 51 12.81 12.39 4.83
CA PHE A 51 13.79 13.03 5.74
C PHE A 51 14.45 14.27 5.14
N GLU A 52 14.83 14.22 3.87
CA GLU A 52 15.52 15.33 3.19
C GLU A 52 15.17 15.37 1.70
N LEU A 53 15.22 16.57 1.12
CA LEU A 53 15.21 16.79 -0.32
C LEU A 53 16.58 17.33 -0.71
N LEU A 54 17.22 16.71 -1.68
CA LEU A 54 18.50 17.12 -2.22
C LEU A 54 18.30 17.56 -3.67
N GLU A 55 18.81 18.72 -4.03
CA GLU A 55 18.78 19.22 -5.40
C GLU A 55 20.16 19.09 -6.03
N LEU A 56 20.23 18.52 -7.23
CA LEU A 56 21.42 18.52 -8.07
C LEU A 56 21.00 18.86 -9.49
N GLU A 57 21.37 20.06 -9.93
CA GLU A 57 20.96 20.61 -11.24
C GLU A 57 19.43 20.66 -11.37
N ASP A 58 18.85 19.93 -12.33
CA ASP A 58 17.41 19.81 -12.55
C ASP A 58 16.81 18.53 -11.95
N ILE A 59 17.56 17.82 -11.10
CA ILE A 59 17.14 16.56 -10.47
C ILE A 59 16.92 16.78 -8.97
N THR A 60 15.72 16.42 -8.51
CA THR A 60 15.36 16.39 -7.09
C THR A 60 15.41 14.97 -6.57
N PHE A 61 16.15 14.75 -5.49
CA PHE A 61 16.25 13.48 -4.78
C PHE A 61 15.53 13.55 -3.43
N GLY A 62 14.83 12.47 -3.09
CA GLY A 62 14.28 12.25 -1.76
C GLY A 62 15.16 11.30 -0.96
N VAL A 63 15.39 11.65 0.30
CA VAL A 63 16.04 10.78 1.30
C VAL A 63 14.98 10.19 2.22
N PHE A 64 14.89 8.87 2.22
CA PHE A 64 13.89 8.09 2.97
C PHE A 64 14.59 7.16 3.97
N PRO A 65 13.93 6.77 5.08
CA PRO A 65 14.45 5.69 5.91
C PRO A 65 14.53 4.39 5.12
N ARG A 66 15.58 3.59 5.37
CA ARG A 66 15.57 2.19 4.95
C ARG A 66 14.57 1.43 5.82
N ILE A 67 13.50 0.93 5.23
CA ILE A 67 12.48 0.12 5.90
C ILE A 67 12.69 -1.35 5.57
N GLY A 68 12.37 -2.25 6.51
CA GLY A 68 12.74 -3.66 6.52
C GLY A 68 12.40 -4.44 5.24
N ARG A 69 11.16 -4.93 5.13
CA ARG A 69 10.72 -5.85 4.06
C ARG A 69 9.41 -5.37 3.45
N THR A 70 9.04 -5.90 2.28
CA THR A 70 7.72 -5.64 1.70
C THR A 70 6.66 -6.56 2.31
N MET A 71 5.41 -6.12 2.32
CA MET A 71 4.27 -6.91 2.79
C MET A 71 4.03 -8.14 1.90
N ALA A 72 4.49 -8.12 0.64
CA ALA A 72 4.44 -9.28 -0.26
C ALA A 72 5.25 -10.49 0.24
N LEU A 73 6.13 -10.31 1.23
CA LEU A 73 6.89 -11.38 1.87
C LEU A 73 6.35 -11.73 3.27
N ALA A 74 5.21 -11.14 3.68
CA ALA A 74 4.69 -11.30 5.04
C ALA A 74 4.09 -12.68 5.31
N TYR A 75 3.77 -13.45 4.27
CA TYR A 75 3.29 -14.82 4.38
C TYR A 75 3.87 -15.66 3.24
N GLY A 76 3.85 -16.98 3.40
CA GLY A 76 4.54 -17.89 2.48
C GLY A 76 6.05 -17.88 2.72
N PHE A 77 6.85 -18.08 1.65
CA PHE A 77 8.33 -18.07 1.60
C PHE A 77 9.08 -17.94 2.96
N ARG A 78 9.12 -19.03 3.75
CA ARG A 78 9.82 -19.14 5.05
C ARG A 78 9.40 -18.14 6.14
N ALA A 79 8.44 -17.24 5.91
CA ALA A 79 7.96 -16.32 6.93
C ALA A 79 7.13 -17.09 7.96
N GLU A 80 7.46 -16.93 9.24
CA GLU A 80 6.76 -17.60 10.35
C GLU A 80 5.72 -16.69 11.00
N ASN A 81 5.13 -15.77 10.24
CA ASN A 81 4.05 -14.90 10.70
C ASN A 81 2.74 -15.68 10.85
N SER A 82 2.02 -15.44 11.94
CA SER A 82 0.65 -15.94 12.10
C SER A 82 -0.35 -15.16 11.24
N VAL A 83 -1.57 -15.69 11.12
CA VAL A 83 -2.72 -14.94 10.60
C VAL A 83 -2.88 -13.62 11.38
N GLY A 84 -2.68 -13.62 12.69
CA GLY A 84 -2.75 -12.42 13.53
C GLY A 84 -1.74 -11.36 13.12
N ASP A 85 -0.47 -11.75 12.92
CA ASP A 85 0.58 -10.84 12.46
C ASP A 85 0.22 -10.20 11.11
N VAL A 86 -0.21 -11.03 10.15
CA VAL A 86 -0.57 -10.56 8.82
C VAL A 86 -1.78 -9.64 8.85
N ILE A 87 -2.81 -9.98 9.62
CA ILE A 87 -4.02 -9.16 9.73
C ILE A 87 -3.73 -7.82 10.44
N ASP A 88 -2.87 -7.79 11.46
CA ASP A 88 -2.43 -6.54 12.08
C ASP A 88 -1.71 -5.61 11.10
N MET A 89 -0.94 -6.17 10.16
CA MET A 89 -0.32 -5.41 9.08
C MET A 89 -1.35 -4.98 8.01
N VAL A 90 -2.30 -5.86 7.63
CA VAL A 90 -3.39 -5.54 6.69
C VAL A 90 -4.27 -4.40 7.21
N LEU A 91 -4.57 -4.38 8.52
CA LEU A 91 -5.31 -3.28 9.16
C LEU A 91 -4.58 -1.94 8.96
N GLN A 92 -3.26 -1.90 9.13
CA GLN A 92 -2.47 -0.69 8.87
C GLN A 92 -2.43 -0.30 7.38
N CYS A 93 -2.37 -1.26 6.46
CA CYS A 93 -2.49 -0.98 5.02
C CYS A 93 -3.86 -0.34 4.68
N LEU A 94 -4.93 -0.85 5.27
CA LEU A 94 -6.28 -0.30 5.07
C LEU A 94 -6.44 1.07 5.72
N GLU A 95 -5.83 1.29 6.90
CA GLU A 95 -5.76 2.61 7.54
C GLU A 95 -5.03 3.62 6.66
N ALA A 96 -3.90 3.22 6.05
CA ALA A 96 -3.17 4.04 5.08
C ALA A 96 -4.06 4.48 3.91
N LEU A 97 -4.74 3.53 3.27
CA LEU A 97 -5.61 3.82 2.12
C LEU A 97 -6.83 4.66 2.53
N ALA A 98 -7.49 4.30 3.64
CA ALA A 98 -8.62 5.07 4.16
C ALA A 98 -8.23 6.52 4.48
N PHE A 99 -7.02 6.72 5.03
CA PHE A 99 -6.49 8.05 5.28
C PHE A 99 -6.25 8.82 3.97
N LEU A 100 -5.52 8.25 3.01
CA LEU A 100 -5.31 8.87 1.70
C LEU A 100 -6.63 9.28 1.04
N HIS A 101 -7.61 8.37 1.02
CA HIS A 101 -8.91 8.60 0.42
C HIS A 101 -9.67 9.73 1.13
N SER A 102 -9.56 9.83 2.46
CA SER A 102 -10.19 10.89 3.26
C SER A 102 -9.64 12.29 2.92
N ILE A 103 -8.38 12.37 2.49
CA ILE A 103 -7.72 13.61 2.05
C ILE A 103 -7.67 13.73 0.52
N ARG A 104 -8.48 12.94 -0.20
CA ARG A 104 -8.66 13.00 -1.67
C ARG A 104 -7.40 12.64 -2.46
N VAL A 105 -6.54 11.81 -1.89
CA VAL A 105 -5.39 11.20 -2.57
C VAL A 105 -5.75 9.76 -2.93
N ALA A 106 -5.55 9.37 -4.18
CA ALA A 106 -5.58 7.97 -4.61
C ALA A 106 -4.17 7.53 -5.01
N HIS A 107 -3.73 6.37 -4.54
CA HIS A 107 -2.36 5.90 -4.73
C HIS A 107 -2.10 5.37 -6.13
N ARG A 108 -3.06 4.62 -6.69
CA ARG A 108 -3.12 3.99 -8.02
C ARG A 108 -2.08 2.91 -8.32
N ASP A 109 -1.17 2.61 -7.39
CA ASP A 109 -0.34 1.40 -7.39
C ASP A 109 -0.35 0.67 -6.03
N ALA A 110 -1.53 0.46 -5.42
CA ALA A 110 -1.68 -0.03 -4.04
C ALA A 110 -1.51 -1.56 -3.89
N PHE A 111 -0.41 -2.14 -4.38
CA PHE A 111 -0.07 -3.57 -4.24
C PHE A 111 0.82 -3.83 -3.03
N LEU A 112 0.82 -5.08 -2.50
CA LEU A 112 1.58 -5.46 -1.29
C LEU A 112 3.08 -5.10 -1.33
N ASP A 113 3.72 -5.06 -2.50
CA ASP A 113 5.13 -4.72 -2.62
C ASP A 113 5.43 -3.23 -2.34
N ASN A 114 4.42 -2.37 -2.45
CA ASN A 114 4.52 -0.94 -2.10
C ASN A 114 4.22 -0.67 -0.61
N PHE A 115 3.77 -1.67 0.13
CA PHE A 115 3.66 -1.59 1.59
C PHE A 115 4.92 -2.18 2.23
N LEU A 116 5.67 -1.34 2.95
CA LEU A 116 6.91 -1.68 3.63
C LEU A 116 6.66 -1.91 5.12
N VAL A 117 7.14 -3.02 5.65
CA VAL A 117 7.01 -3.41 7.04
C VAL A 117 8.36 -3.25 7.74
N GLN A 118 8.35 -2.64 8.93
CA GLN A 118 9.58 -2.40 9.69
C GLN A 118 10.36 -3.68 9.99
N TRP A 119 9.67 -4.75 10.38
CA TRP A 119 10.18 -6.10 10.66
C TRP A 119 8.99 -7.07 10.70
N PHE A 120 9.24 -8.38 10.54
CA PHE A 120 8.18 -9.39 10.65
C PHE A 120 8.10 -9.94 12.07
N PRO A 121 6.90 -10.00 12.69
CA PRO A 121 6.76 -10.54 14.03
C PRO A 121 7.20 -11.97 14.18
N GLU A 122 6.88 -12.79 13.19
CA GLU A 122 7.16 -14.22 13.15
C GLU A 122 6.63 -14.95 14.39
N SER A 123 5.38 -14.69 14.79
CA SER A 123 4.83 -15.18 16.06
C SER A 123 4.69 -16.71 16.14
N LEU A 124 4.80 -17.42 15.02
CA LEU A 124 4.82 -18.88 14.98
C LEU A 124 6.25 -19.44 15.17
N ALA A 125 7.28 -18.61 15.05
CA ALA A 125 8.66 -19.05 15.20
C ALA A 125 8.94 -19.52 16.64
N PRO A 126 9.70 -20.61 16.82
CA PRO A 126 10.03 -21.09 18.16
C PRO A 126 10.77 -20.02 18.97
N ARG A 127 10.27 -19.73 20.18
CA ARG A 127 10.85 -18.77 21.15
C ARG A 127 10.72 -17.29 20.79
N GLN A 128 9.89 -16.95 19.80
CA GLN A 128 9.56 -15.56 19.51
C GLN A 128 8.55 -15.03 20.53
N LEU A 129 8.90 -13.93 21.23
CA LEU A 129 8.08 -13.30 22.28
C LEU A 129 7.84 -11.81 21.97
N THR A 130 7.57 -11.49 20.71
CA THR A 130 7.38 -10.10 20.28
C THR A 130 6.01 -9.59 20.70
N ILE A 131 6.00 -8.63 21.62
CA ILE A 131 4.79 -7.97 22.13
C ILE A 131 4.43 -6.75 21.27
N SER A 132 5.43 -6.07 20.71
CA SER A 132 5.24 -4.89 19.85
C SER A 132 4.74 -5.28 18.47
N ARG A 133 4.01 -4.38 17.81
CA ARG A 133 3.59 -4.53 16.42
C ARG A 133 4.48 -3.69 15.51
N PRO A 134 4.90 -4.20 14.34
CA PRO A 134 5.67 -3.42 13.38
C PRO A 134 4.77 -2.34 12.76
N ARG A 135 5.38 -1.21 12.41
CA ARG A 135 4.69 -0.20 11.59
C ARG A 135 4.77 -0.58 10.12
N VAL A 136 3.65 -0.42 9.42
CA VAL A 136 3.57 -0.49 7.95
C VAL A 136 3.66 0.93 7.37
N PHE A 137 4.39 1.07 6.27
CA PHE A 137 4.55 2.30 5.52
C PHE A 137 4.17 2.09 4.05
N LEU A 138 3.40 3.00 3.48
CA LEU A 138 3.09 3.04 2.06
C LEU A 138 4.16 3.86 1.33
N ASN A 139 4.72 3.29 0.27
CA ASN A 139 5.73 3.90 -0.58
C ASN A 139 5.22 3.98 -2.04
N ASP A 140 5.95 4.73 -2.86
CA ASP A 140 5.78 4.80 -4.32
C ASP A 140 4.53 5.53 -4.82
N PHE A 141 4.46 6.82 -4.49
CA PHE A 141 3.39 7.71 -4.93
C PHE A 141 3.55 8.19 -6.39
N GLU A 142 4.34 7.53 -7.25
CA GLU A 142 4.62 8.02 -8.61
C GLU A 142 3.37 8.07 -9.51
N THR A 143 2.38 7.22 -9.22
CA THR A 143 1.10 7.17 -9.95
C THR A 143 -0.03 7.89 -9.23
N ALA A 144 0.25 8.45 -8.04
CA ALA A 144 -0.75 9.01 -7.16
C ALA A 144 -1.36 10.30 -7.75
N VAL A 145 -2.63 10.53 -7.41
CA VAL A 145 -3.35 11.74 -7.79
C VAL A 145 -3.92 12.39 -6.54
N HIS A 146 -3.85 13.72 -6.47
CA HIS A 146 -4.44 14.52 -5.39
C HIS A 146 -5.52 15.43 -5.96
N PHE A 147 -6.79 15.16 -5.62
CA PHE A 147 -7.90 16.00 -6.04
C PHE A 147 -8.05 17.18 -5.10
N LYS A 148 -8.13 18.38 -5.67
CA LYS A 148 -8.39 19.63 -4.93
C LYS A 148 -9.75 19.57 -4.23
N GLU A 149 -9.89 20.38 -3.17
CA GLU A 149 -11.08 20.38 -2.31
C GLU A 149 -12.37 20.80 -3.04
N ASP A 150 -12.25 21.69 -4.01
CA ASP A 150 -13.34 22.19 -4.85
C ASP A 150 -13.85 21.16 -5.87
N VAL A 151 -13.09 20.09 -6.14
CA VAL A 151 -13.53 19.00 -7.03
C VAL A 151 -14.58 18.16 -6.32
N PRO A 152 -15.84 18.11 -6.81
CA PRO A 152 -16.90 17.35 -6.17
C PRO A 152 -16.65 15.83 -6.27
N PRO A 153 -17.14 15.00 -5.34
CA PRO A 153 -16.83 13.57 -5.29
C PRO A 153 -17.07 12.82 -6.61
N HIS A 154 -18.14 13.13 -7.34
CA HIS A 154 -18.47 12.47 -8.61
C HIS A 154 -17.52 12.82 -9.77
N ALA A 155 -16.73 13.89 -9.64
CA ALA A 155 -15.75 14.31 -10.63
C ALA A 155 -14.31 13.85 -10.31
N ARG A 156 -14.11 13.16 -9.18
CA ARG A 156 -12.80 12.64 -8.76
C ARG A 156 -12.53 11.30 -9.44
N THR A 157 -12.33 11.36 -10.75
CA THR A 157 -12.17 10.17 -11.61
C THR A 157 -10.85 10.19 -12.37
N CYS A 158 -10.35 9.00 -12.73
CA CYS A 158 -9.21 8.83 -13.63
C CYS A 158 -9.63 8.09 -14.91
N VAL A 159 -8.79 8.15 -15.95
CA VAL A 159 -8.99 7.42 -17.21
C VAL A 159 -7.69 6.71 -17.58
N GLY A 160 -7.80 5.48 -18.10
CA GLY A 160 -6.66 4.69 -18.55
C GLY A 160 -5.76 4.16 -17.44
N LEU A 161 -4.67 3.51 -17.85
CA LEU A 161 -3.70 2.91 -16.95
C LEU A 161 -3.04 3.99 -16.06
N PRO A 162 -2.70 3.65 -14.81
CA PRO A 162 -1.92 4.53 -13.95
C PRO A 162 -0.45 4.49 -14.39
N LEU A 163 -0.12 5.20 -15.47
CA LEU A 163 1.24 5.31 -15.98
C LEU A 163 2.02 6.38 -15.22
N CYS A 164 3.33 6.16 -15.05
CA CYS A 164 4.29 7.15 -14.55
C CYS A 164 5.55 7.12 -15.42
N PRO A 165 6.53 8.04 -15.25
CA PRO A 165 7.76 8.05 -16.05
C PRO A 165 8.50 6.70 -16.05
N THR A 166 8.50 5.97 -14.93
CA THR A 166 9.15 4.66 -14.80
C THR A 166 8.54 3.59 -15.74
N PHE A 167 7.23 3.63 -15.98
CA PHE A 167 6.52 2.73 -16.90
C PHE A 167 5.54 3.55 -17.77
N ALA A 168 6.11 4.43 -18.59
CA ALA A 168 5.36 5.41 -19.38
C ALA A 168 4.50 4.83 -20.52
N THR A 169 4.56 3.51 -20.77
CA THR A 169 3.82 2.87 -21.85
C THR A 169 3.06 1.63 -21.36
N GLN A 170 1.99 1.27 -22.06
CA GLN A 170 1.17 0.10 -21.74
C GLN A 170 1.98 -1.20 -21.77
N GLU A 171 2.97 -1.31 -22.66
CA GLU A 171 3.84 -2.50 -22.78
C GLU A 171 4.79 -2.66 -21.58
N ARG A 172 4.99 -1.60 -20.80
CA ARG A 172 5.82 -1.59 -19.58
C ARG A 172 4.98 -1.71 -18.30
N TYR A 173 3.66 -1.78 -18.42
CA TYR A 173 2.75 -1.87 -17.30
C TYR A 173 2.41 -3.35 -17.02
N PHE A 174 3.02 -3.92 -15.98
CA PHE A 174 2.91 -5.36 -15.67
C PHE A 174 1.99 -5.69 -14.50
N ARG A 175 1.33 -4.68 -13.90
CA ARG A 175 0.38 -4.92 -12.81
C ARG A 175 -0.91 -5.53 -13.36
N ARG A 176 -1.63 -6.27 -12.51
CA ARG A 176 -3.01 -6.68 -12.81
C ARG A 176 -3.90 -5.42 -12.93
N VAL A 177 -4.82 -5.44 -13.88
CA VAL A 177 -5.71 -4.31 -14.19
C VAL A 177 -7.16 -4.77 -14.15
N PRO A 178 -8.07 -4.07 -13.44
CA PRO A 178 -9.48 -4.40 -13.47
C PRO A 178 -10.17 -3.84 -14.73
N GLN A 179 -11.31 -4.41 -15.10
CA GLN A 179 -11.97 -4.14 -16.38
C GLN A 179 -12.37 -2.66 -16.54
N GLU A 180 -12.75 -1.98 -15.45
CA GLU A 180 -13.12 -0.56 -15.47
C GLU A 180 -11.97 0.34 -15.92
N VAL A 181 -10.71 -0.01 -15.59
CA VAL A 181 -9.53 0.75 -16.02
C VAL A 181 -9.24 0.50 -17.50
N LEU A 182 -9.37 -0.75 -17.96
CA LEU A 182 -9.20 -1.13 -19.37
C LEU A 182 -10.30 -0.59 -20.28
N SER A 183 -11.44 -0.19 -19.73
CA SER A 183 -12.60 0.26 -20.50
C SER A 183 -12.37 1.60 -21.22
N GLY A 184 -11.36 2.37 -20.83
CA GLY A 184 -11.11 3.73 -21.32
C GLY A 184 -12.14 4.76 -20.85
N ARG A 185 -13.10 4.37 -19.99
CA ARG A 185 -14.08 5.28 -19.36
C ARG A 185 -13.55 5.81 -18.03
N PRO A 186 -14.08 6.95 -17.53
CA PRO A 186 -13.78 7.42 -16.19
C PRO A 186 -14.08 6.36 -15.13
N TYR A 187 -13.14 6.13 -14.22
CA TYR A 187 -13.29 5.23 -13.07
C TYR A 187 -12.93 5.95 -11.77
N ASP A 188 -13.44 5.42 -10.66
CA ASP A 188 -13.09 5.85 -9.31
C ASP A 188 -11.71 5.30 -8.92
N PRO A 189 -10.67 6.15 -8.77
CA PRO A 189 -9.33 5.69 -8.45
C PRO A 189 -9.20 5.21 -6.99
N PHE A 190 -10.10 5.61 -6.09
CA PHE A 190 -10.13 5.11 -4.71
C PHE A 190 -10.60 3.65 -4.68
N LYS A 191 -11.58 3.28 -5.54
CA LYS A 191 -11.97 1.88 -5.74
C LYS A 191 -10.90 1.06 -6.44
N LEU A 192 -10.06 1.68 -7.28
CA LEU A 192 -8.90 1.01 -7.85
C LEU A 192 -7.90 0.60 -6.76
N ASP A 193 -7.56 1.49 -5.84
CA ASP A 193 -6.62 1.19 -4.74
C ASP A 193 -7.07 -0.03 -3.92
N VAL A 194 -8.36 -0.06 -3.54
CA VAL A 194 -8.93 -1.18 -2.77
C VAL A 194 -8.85 -2.49 -3.55
N TRP A 195 -9.14 -2.44 -4.85
CA TRP A 195 -9.05 -3.63 -5.70
C TRP A 195 -7.61 -4.12 -5.87
N GLN A 196 -6.65 -3.22 -6.07
CA GLN A 196 -5.23 -3.57 -6.19
C GLN A 196 -4.75 -4.26 -4.92
N PHE A 197 -5.06 -3.68 -3.76
CA PHE A 197 -4.69 -4.21 -2.46
C PHE A 197 -5.34 -5.58 -2.18
N GLY A 198 -6.66 -5.70 -2.34
CA GLY A 198 -7.36 -6.98 -2.18
C GLY A 198 -6.90 -8.04 -3.16
N THR A 199 -6.61 -7.65 -4.41
CA THR A 199 -6.11 -8.57 -5.45
C THR A 199 -4.72 -9.08 -5.11
N SER A 200 -3.86 -8.24 -4.53
CA SER A 200 -2.54 -8.67 -4.07
C SER A 200 -2.58 -9.63 -2.87
N LEU A 201 -3.71 -9.73 -2.17
CA LEU A 201 -3.95 -10.69 -1.08
C LEU A 201 -4.67 -11.96 -1.55
N SER A 202 -4.88 -12.15 -2.86
CA SER A 202 -5.75 -13.23 -3.37
C SER A 202 -5.24 -14.66 -3.09
N ASP A 203 -3.93 -14.80 -2.85
CA ASP A 203 -3.26 -16.05 -2.47
C ASP A 203 -3.23 -16.30 -0.96
N PHE A 204 -3.67 -15.33 -0.14
CA PHE A 204 -3.73 -15.42 1.31
C PHE A 204 -5.11 -15.86 1.80
N LYS A 205 -5.15 -16.84 2.69
CA LYS A 205 -6.37 -17.28 3.40
C LYS A 205 -6.12 -17.47 4.88
N THR A 206 -7.10 -17.11 5.68
CA THR A 206 -7.04 -17.18 7.15
C THR A 206 -7.67 -18.43 7.74
N SER A 207 -8.42 -19.21 6.94
CA SER A 207 -9.35 -20.27 7.39
C SER A 207 -10.54 -19.78 8.22
N ILE A 208 -10.66 -18.45 8.40
CA ILE A 208 -11.74 -17.80 9.11
C ILE A 208 -12.60 -17.07 8.08
N ARG A 209 -13.78 -17.62 7.82
CA ARG A 209 -14.68 -17.17 6.76
C ARG A 209 -15.00 -15.69 6.84
N GLU A 210 -15.26 -15.17 8.04
CA GLU A 210 -15.64 -13.77 8.25
C GLU A 210 -14.53 -12.80 7.82
N ILE A 211 -13.26 -13.18 8.02
CA ILE A 211 -12.11 -12.38 7.56
C ILE A 211 -11.94 -12.55 6.04
N ASP A 212 -11.96 -13.78 5.56
CA ASP A 212 -11.75 -14.08 4.14
C ASP A 212 -12.83 -13.44 3.25
N ASP A 213 -14.09 -13.41 3.70
CA ASP A 213 -15.21 -12.77 2.99
C ASP A 213 -15.01 -11.25 2.88
N ILE A 214 -14.46 -10.59 3.92
CA ILE A 214 -14.11 -9.16 3.88
C ILE A 214 -12.99 -8.92 2.87
N LEU A 215 -11.92 -9.74 2.89
CA LEU A 215 -10.81 -9.59 1.93
C LEU A 215 -11.28 -9.76 0.48
N VAL A 216 -12.18 -10.73 0.23
CA VAL A 216 -12.77 -10.96 -1.10
C VAL A 216 -13.64 -9.77 -1.54
N SER A 217 -14.39 -9.13 -0.64
CA SER A 217 -15.24 -7.98 -0.97
C SER A 217 -14.47 -6.77 -1.55
N MET A 218 -13.17 -6.67 -1.27
CA MET A 218 -12.27 -5.66 -1.87
C MET A 218 -12.01 -5.90 -3.35
N THR A 219 -12.15 -7.16 -3.82
CA THR A 219 -11.90 -7.56 -5.21
C THR A 219 -13.17 -7.66 -6.06
N GLU A 220 -14.31 -7.20 -5.52
CA GLU A 220 -15.59 -7.19 -6.23
C GLU A 220 -15.45 -6.53 -7.62
N VAL A 221 -15.95 -7.23 -8.64
CA VAL A 221 -15.82 -6.86 -10.05
C VAL A 221 -16.59 -5.59 -10.33
N ASN A 222 -17.77 -5.42 -9.71
CA ASN A 222 -18.52 -4.18 -9.83
C ASN A 222 -18.00 -3.12 -8.85
N PRO A 223 -17.29 -2.07 -9.32
CA PRO A 223 -16.70 -1.07 -8.42
C PRO A 223 -17.76 -0.29 -7.62
N ALA A 224 -19.03 -0.26 -8.04
CA ALA A 224 -20.10 0.41 -7.30
C ALA A 224 -20.40 -0.27 -5.95
N ILE A 225 -20.32 -1.60 -5.90
CA ILE A 225 -20.58 -2.40 -4.69
C ILE A 225 -19.31 -2.88 -3.98
N ARG A 226 -18.14 -2.73 -4.62
CA ARG A 226 -16.83 -2.95 -3.98
C ARG A 226 -16.73 -2.11 -2.70
N VAL A 227 -16.29 -2.73 -1.61
CA VAL A 227 -16.16 -2.06 -0.32
C VAL A 227 -15.16 -0.88 -0.41
N SER A 228 -15.33 0.14 0.42
CA SER A 228 -14.32 1.21 0.56
C SER A 228 -13.17 0.74 1.47
N ALA A 229 -11.99 1.39 1.39
CA ALA A 229 -10.89 1.10 2.31
C ALA A 229 -11.31 1.27 3.79
N TYR A 230 -12.08 2.32 4.08
CA TYR A 230 -12.61 2.60 5.42
C TYR A 230 -13.60 1.54 5.90
N ASP A 231 -14.54 1.11 5.06
CA ASP A 231 -15.53 0.10 5.43
C ASP A 231 -14.89 -1.28 5.60
N ALA A 232 -13.87 -1.61 4.79
CA ALA A 232 -13.07 -2.82 4.94
C ALA A 232 -12.28 -2.80 6.26
N LEU A 233 -11.58 -1.69 6.55
CA LEU A 233 -10.87 -1.48 7.81
C LEU A 233 -11.80 -1.67 9.02
N LYS A 234 -12.95 -0.97 9.00
CA LYS A 234 -13.92 -1.00 10.09
C LYS A 234 -14.49 -2.40 10.31
N SER A 235 -14.84 -3.09 9.23
CA SER A 235 -15.41 -4.44 9.31
C SER A 235 -14.37 -5.45 9.80
N LEU A 236 -13.14 -5.38 9.28
CA LEU A 236 -12.06 -6.28 9.68
C LEU A 236 -11.66 -6.05 11.14
N ALA A 237 -11.46 -4.79 11.55
CA ALA A 237 -11.13 -4.44 12.93
C ALA A 237 -12.21 -4.92 13.91
N LYS A 238 -13.49 -4.79 13.54
CA LYS A 238 -14.61 -5.29 14.35
C LYS A 238 -14.53 -6.81 14.52
N VAL A 239 -14.34 -7.56 13.45
CA VAL A 239 -14.23 -9.03 13.49
C VAL A 239 -13.06 -9.44 14.38
N VAL A 240 -11.87 -8.89 14.14
CA VAL A 240 -10.64 -9.19 14.91
C VAL A 240 -10.81 -8.88 16.40
N SER A 241 -11.39 -7.71 16.74
CA SER A 241 -11.60 -7.31 18.14
C SER A 241 -12.60 -8.18 18.91
N SER A 242 -13.44 -8.93 18.19
CA SER A 242 -14.43 -9.84 18.78
C SER A 242 -13.92 -11.26 19.01
N MET A 243 -12.74 -11.58 18.47
CA MET A 243 -12.11 -12.90 18.59
C MET A 243 -11.25 -13.00 19.86
N PRO A 244 -11.13 -14.19 20.46
CA PRO A 244 -10.11 -14.45 21.48
C PRO A 244 -8.69 -14.16 20.94
N PRO A 245 -7.77 -13.62 21.75
CA PRO A 245 -6.42 -13.23 21.30
C PRO A 245 -5.65 -14.35 20.57
N ASP A 246 -5.79 -15.59 21.03
CA ASP A 246 -5.06 -16.73 20.46
C ASP A 246 -5.70 -17.31 19.19
N SER A 247 -6.93 -16.89 18.83
CA SER A 247 -7.65 -17.45 17.68
C SER A 247 -6.98 -17.15 16.34
N LEU A 248 -6.15 -16.10 16.28
CA LEU A 248 -5.40 -15.72 15.09
C LEU A 248 -3.96 -16.24 15.10
N ASN A 249 -3.51 -16.91 16.17
CA ASN A 249 -2.17 -17.49 16.25
C ASN A 249 -2.11 -18.86 15.53
N ILE A 250 -2.43 -18.83 14.25
CA ILE A 250 -2.47 -19.99 13.35
C ILE A 250 -1.69 -19.66 12.07
N ALA A 251 -1.21 -20.68 11.37
CA ALA A 251 -0.54 -20.51 10.08
C ALA A 251 -1.53 -20.05 9.00
N PRO A 252 -1.15 -19.07 8.15
CA PRO A 252 -1.95 -18.73 6.99
C PRO A 252 -1.90 -19.84 5.95
N ILE A 253 -2.98 -19.98 5.19
CA ILE A 253 -3.03 -20.88 4.03
C ILE A 253 -2.65 -20.05 2.81
N VAL A 254 -1.56 -20.44 2.14
CA VAL A 254 -1.10 -19.82 0.90
C VAL A 254 -1.54 -20.68 -0.27
N ILE A 255 -2.35 -20.11 -1.16
CA ILE A 255 -2.80 -20.78 -2.37
C ILE A 255 -1.75 -20.53 -3.44
N ASP A 256 -1.03 -21.58 -3.87
CA ASP A 256 -0.18 -21.49 -5.04
C ASP A 256 -1.04 -21.02 -6.23
N ALA A 257 -0.76 -19.82 -6.74
CA ALA A 257 -1.34 -19.40 -8.00
C ALA A 257 -0.90 -20.44 -9.06
N PRO A 258 -1.82 -21.00 -9.87
CA PRO A 258 -1.38 -21.80 -10.99
C PRO A 258 -0.42 -20.95 -11.80
N ILE A 259 0.75 -21.51 -12.12
CA ILE A 259 1.72 -20.90 -13.02
C ILE A 259 0.99 -20.71 -14.35
N THR A 260 0.37 -19.55 -14.55
CA THR A 260 -0.08 -19.14 -15.87
C THR A 260 1.19 -18.80 -16.62
N ASN A 261 1.71 -19.80 -17.34
CA ASN A 261 2.67 -19.57 -18.41
C ASN A 261 2.05 -18.54 -19.35
N ALA A 262 2.49 -17.29 -19.23
CA ALA A 262 2.35 -16.28 -20.27
C ALA A 262 3.44 -16.51 -21.31
#